data_AF-A0A1F8NAL4-F1
#
_entry.id   AF-A0A1F8NAL4-F1
#
_cell.length_a   1.000
_cell.length_b   1.000
_cell.length_c   1.000
_cell.angle_alpha   90.00
_cell.angle_beta   90.00
_cell.angle_gamma   90.00
#
_symmetry.space_group_name_H-M   'P 1'
#
loop_
_entity.id
_entity.type
_entity.pdbx_description
1 polymer ?
#
loop_
_entity_poly.entity_id
_entity_poly.type
_entity_poly.pdbx_seq_one_letter_code
_entity_poly.pdbx_strand_id
1 'polypeptide(L)'
;MPGTEVREKADEYGIRILSHDWAKYDANRPVSEPTGFCADRMRLILADYERSISAAWEEIQSEASRGDPLCRQRVATTITQDFVWKLLKSNAIERLGRSNHSPSEMAKRISRMVDMPLDATEREMAKLLADGNIVPAETARGAGATWRWA
;
A
#
# COMPACT_ATOMS: atom_id res chain seq x y z
N MET A 1 23.62 3.48 -15.33
CA MET A 1 22.34 3.15 -14.65
C MET A 1 21.21 3.35 -15.65
N PRO A 2 20.02 2.77 -15.44
CA PRO A 2 18.85 3.12 -16.25
C PRO A 2 18.65 4.65 -16.24
N GLY A 3 18.46 5.28 -17.40
CA GLY A 3 18.25 6.72 -17.51
C GLY A 3 19.51 7.62 -17.48
N THR A 4 20.72 7.05 -17.44
CA THR A 4 21.97 7.83 -17.48
C THR A 4 22.11 8.65 -18.78
N GLU A 5 21.82 8.05 -19.94
CA GLU A 5 21.92 8.72 -21.24
C GLU A 5 20.97 9.92 -21.36
N VAL A 6 19.71 9.77 -20.94
CA VAL A 6 18.71 10.85 -20.93
C VAL A 6 19.19 12.06 -20.10
N ARG A 7 19.99 11.82 -19.05
CA ARG A 7 20.53 12.87 -18.19
C ARG A 7 21.77 13.52 -18.78
N GLU A 8 22.68 12.73 -19.36
CA GLU A 8 23.92 13.22 -19.96
C GLU A 8 23.67 14.01 -21.25
N LYS A 9 22.68 13.58 -22.03
CA LYS A 9 22.24 14.22 -23.27
C LYS A 9 20.96 15.03 -23.11
N ALA A 10 20.66 15.47 -21.89
CA ALA A 10 19.40 16.16 -21.59
C ALA A 10 19.22 17.41 -22.47
N ASP A 11 20.28 18.19 -22.66
CA ASP A 11 20.28 19.37 -23.52
C ASP A 11 20.04 19.01 -24.99
N GLU A 12 20.65 17.93 -25.51
CA GLU A 12 20.44 17.44 -26.89
C GLU A 12 18.99 17.03 -27.13
N TYR A 13 18.30 16.55 -26.10
CA TYR A 13 16.89 16.16 -26.16
C TYR A 13 15.93 17.31 -25.79
N GLY A 14 16.46 18.50 -25.48
CA GLY A 14 15.65 19.63 -25.03
C GLY A 14 14.90 19.34 -23.72
N ILE A 15 15.54 18.61 -22.81
CA ILE A 15 15.03 18.22 -21.49
C ILE A 15 15.81 18.97 -20.42
N ARG A 16 15.10 19.65 -19.53
CA ARG A 16 15.65 20.26 -18.33
C ARG A 16 15.49 19.32 -17.13
N ILE A 17 16.59 18.98 -16.47
CA ILE A 17 16.55 18.17 -15.24
C ILE A 17 16.21 19.07 -14.05
N LEU A 18 15.18 18.70 -13.27
CA LEU A 18 14.72 19.45 -12.11
C LEU A 18 15.29 18.94 -10.78
N SER A 19 15.67 17.67 -10.72
CA SER A 19 16.28 17.09 -9.54
C SER A 19 17.31 16.03 -9.90
N HIS A 20 18.42 16.02 -9.17
CA HIS A 20 19.44 14.97 -9.26
C HIS A 20 19.35 13.95 -8.11
N ASP A 21 18.35 14.10 -7.24
CA ASP A 21 18.11 13.18 -6.16
C ASP A 21 17.32 11.97 -6.68
N TRP A 22 18.01 10.84 -6.86
CA TRP A 22 17.43 9.59 -7.33
C TRP A 22 16.31 9.07 -6.42
N ALA A 23 16.31 9.40 -5.13
CA ALA A 23 15.23 8.99 -4.22
C ALA A 23 13.89 9.65 -4.58
N LYS A 24 13.89 10.71 -5.40
CA LYS A 24 12.67 11.41 -5.86
C LYS A 24 12.10 10.87 -7.16
N TYR A 25 12.73 9.87 -7.78
CA TYR A 25 12.26 9.25 -9.02
C TYR A 25 11.19 8.17 -8.70
N ASP A 26 10.15 8.59 -7.98
CA ASP A 26 9.04 7.75 -7.50
C ASP A 26 7.81 7.78 -8.43
N ALA A 27 7.94 8.40 -9.61
CA ALA A 27 6.89 8.67 -10.59
C ALA A 27 5.72 9.56 -10.12
N ASN A 28 5.76 10.07 -8.88
CA ASN A 28 4.68 10.88 -8.31
C ASN A 28 4.92 12.39 -8.43
N ARG A 29 6.04 12.78 -9.05
CA ARG A 29 6.39 14.19 -9.28
C ARG A 29 7.21 14.37 -10.54
N PRO A 30 7.13 15.55 -11.19
CA PRO A 30 8.06 15.89 -12.24
C PRO A 30 9.49 16.01 -11.70
N VAL A 31 10.40 15.25 -12.28
CA VAL A 31 11.85 15.31 -12.03
C VAL A 31 12.64 15.89 -13.21
N SER A 32 11.96 16.10 -14.34
CA SER A 32 12.45 16.78 -15.54
C SER A 32 11.30 17.50 -16.25
N GLU A 33 11.64 18.37 -17.20
CA GLU A 33 10.69 19.09 -18.06
C GLU A 33 11.19 19.11 -19.51
N PRO A 34 10.39 18.73 -20.50
CA PRO A 34 10.72 18.92 -21.90
C PRO A 34 10.47 20.37 -22.34
N THR A 35 11.13 20.77 -23.43
CA THR A 35 10.85 22.04 -24.10
C THR A 35 9.37 22.12 -24.50
N GLY A 36 8.69 23.21 -24.12
CA GLY A 36 7.28 23.45 -24.42
C GLY A 36 6.29 22.95 -23.37
N PHE A 37 6.74 22.29 -22.31
CA PHE A 37 5.86 21.87 -21.21
C PHE A 37 6.57 21.96 -19.86
N CYS A 38 6.05 22.81 -18.97
CA CYS A 38 6.65 23.01 -17.65
C CYS A 38 6.05 22.07 -16.59
N ALA A 39 6.81 21.81 -15.52
CA ALA A 39 6.39 20.92 -14.44
C ALA A 39 5.23 21.50 -13.64
N ASP A 40 5.10 22.83 -13.56
CA ASP A 40 3.95 23.46 -12.90
C ASP A 40 2.65 23.07 -13.59
N ARG A 41 2.65 23.03 -14.94
CA ARG A 41 1.49 22.54 -15.69
C ARG A 41 1.22 21.06 -15.42
N MET A 42 2.26 20.23 -15.34
CA MET A 42 2.11 18.82 -14.96
C MET A 42 1.53 18.66 -13.55
N ARG A 43 2.00 19.45 -12.59
CA ARG A 43 1.49 19.44 -11.20
C ARG A 43 0.03 19.83 -11.14
N LEU A 44 -0.41 20.81 -11.95
CA LEU A 44 -1.82 21.17 -12.04
C LEU A 44 -2.68 20.03 -12.61
N ILE A 45 -2.22 19.36 -13.66
CA ILE A 45 -2.92 18.19 -14.23
C ILE A 45 -3.00 17.06 -13.20
N LEU A 46 -1.89 16.76 -12.52
CA LEU A 46 -1.88 15.74 -11.48
C LEU A 46 -2.84 16.09 -10.33
N ALA A 47 -2.86 17.35 -9.89
CA ALA A 47 -3.77 17.80 -8.85
C ALA A 47 -5.25 17.69 -9.25
N ASP A 48 -5.59 17.96 -10.51
CA ASP A 48 -6.94 17.80 -11.05
C ASP A 48 -7.36 16.33 -11.16
N TYR A 49 -6.43 15.48 -11.62
CA TYR A 49 -6.60 14.04 -11.65
C TYR A 49 -6.84 13.46 -10.25
N GLU A 50 -5.97 13.78 -9.28
CA GLU A 50 -6.09 13.33 -7.88
C GLU A 50 -7.43 13.75 -7.25
N ARG A 51 -7.89 14.98 -7.54
CA ARG A 51 -9.20 15.46 -7.10
C ARG A 51 -10.34 14.63 -7.69
N SER A 52 -10.27 14.34 -9.00
CA SER A 52 -11.29 13.58 -9.70
C SER A 52 -11.36 12.12 -9.22
N ILE A 53 -10.21 11.50 -8.98
CA ILE A 53 -10.11 10.15 -8.41
C ILE A 53 -10.67 10.13 -6.98
N SER A 54 -10.33 11.12 -6.17
CA SER A 54 -10.85 11.24 -4.79
C SER A 54 -12.37 11.36 -4.78
N ALA A 55 -12.94 12.22 -5.62
CA ALA A 55 -14.39 12.39 -5.72
C ALA A 55 -15.09 11.10 -6.19
N ALA A 56 -14.53 10.41 -7.19
CA ALA A 56 -15.06 9.13 -7.64
C ALA A 56 -14.99 8.05 -6.55
N TRP A 57 -13.94 8.07 -5.72
CA TRP A 57 -13.82 7.16 -4.60
C TRP A 57 -14.84 7.44 -3.48
N GLU A 58 -15.11 8.71 -3.18
CA GLU A 58 -16.18 9.11 -2.26
C GLU A 58 -17.56 8.64 -2.74
N GLU A 59 -17.83 8.76 -4.04
CA GLU A 59 -19.07 8.27 -4.64
C GLU A 59 -19.22 6.75 -4.49
N ILE A 60 -18.18 5.98 -4.78
CA ILE A 60 -18.17 4.51 -4.59
C ILE A 60 -18.46 4.14 -3.14
N GLN A 61 -17.86 4.84 -2.18
CA GLN A 61 -18.10 4.58 -0.75
C GLN A 61 -19.54 4.94 -0.34
N SER A 62 -20.09 6.02 -0.88
CA SER A 62 -21.49 6.41 -0.67
C SER A 62 -22.45 5.33 -1.20
N GLU A 63 -22.27 4.88 -2.44
CA GLU A 63 -23.11 3.84 -3.04
C GLU A 63 -22.98 2.48 -2.33
N ALA A 64 -21.77 2.12 -1.91
CA ALA A 64 -21.55 0.95 -1.07
C ALA A 64 -22.36 1.01 0.23
N SER A 65 -22.41 2.20 0.86
CA SER A 65 -23.16 2.44 2.11
C SER A 65 -24.67 2.41 1.89
N ARG A 66 -25.14 2.79 0.69
CA ARG A 66 -26.55 2.64 0.26
C ARG A 66 -26.92 1.21 -0.11
N GLY A 67 -25.94 0.33 -0.18
CA GLY A 67 -26.13 -1.10 -0.37
C GLY A 67 -25.93 -1.59 -1.80
N ASP A 68 -25.29 -0.80 -2.67
CA ASP A 68 -24.88 -1.28 -3.99
C ASP A 68 -23.88 -2.44 -3.86
N PRO A 69 -24.17 -3.63 -4.40
CA PRO A 69 -23.33 -4.82 -4.21
C PRO A 69 -21.95 -4.69 -4.88
N LEU A 70 -21.86 -4.06 -6.05
CA LEU A 70 -20.61 -3.91 -6.77
C LEU A 70 -19.67 -2.94 -6.04
N CYS A 71 -20.19 -1.81 -5.57
CA CYS A 71 -19.44 -0.83 -4.79
C CYS A 71 -19.00 -1.42 -3.45
N ARG A 72 -19.85 -2.18 -2.75
CA ARG A 72 -19.43 -2.91 -1.53
C ARG A 72 -18.27 -3.86 -1.79
N GLN A 73 -18.32 -4.61 -2.89
CA GLN A 73 -17.23 -5.50 -3.27
C GLN A 73 -15.94 -4.71 -3.55
N ARG A 74 -16.02 -3.60 -4.29
CA ARG A 74 -14.86 -2.74 -4.57
C ARG A 74 -14.23 -2.19 -3.30
N VAL A 75 -15.04 -1.65 -2.38
CA VAL A 75 -14.57 -1.16 -1.07
C VAL A 75 -13.90 -2.27 -0.27
N ALA A 76 -14.51 -3.46 -0.20
CA ALA A 76 -13.94 -4.60 0.50
C ALA A 76 -12.59 -5.03 -0.09
N THR A 77 -12.46 -5.07 -1.42
CA THR A 77 -11.19 -5.38 -2.10
C THR A 77 -10.11 -4.36 -1.77
N THR A 78 -10.44 -3.06 -1.78
CA THR A 78 -9.49 -2.00 -1.42
C THR A 78 -9.02 -2.12 0.03
N ILE A 79 -9.91 -2.44 0.97
CA ILE A 79 -9.56 -2.69 2.38
C ILE A 79 -8.60 -3.87 2.50
N THR A 80 -8.88 -4.99 1.81
CA THR A 80 -8.00 -6.16 1.79
C THR A 80 -6.61 -5.82 1.22
N GLN A 81 -6.56 -5.08 0.11
CA GLN A 81 -5.29 -4.68 -0.52
C GLN A 81 -4.47 -3.76 0.39
N ASP A 82 -5.08 -2.74 1.00
CA ASP A 82 -4.41 -1.83 1.93
C ASP A 82 -3.88 -2.60 3.15
N PHE A 83 -4.69 -3.51 3.71
CA PHE A 83 -4.27 -4.36 4.81
C PHE A 83 -3.05 -5.21 4.47
N VAL A 84 -3.10 -5.97 3.37
CA VAL A 84 -1.98 -6.85 2.95
C VAL A 84 -0.73 -6.02 2.67
N TRP A 85 -0.85 -4.90 1.96
CA TRP A 85 0.27 -4.01 1.69
C TRP A 85 0.92 -3.49 2.98
N LYS A 86 0.13 -3.00 3.94
CA LYS A 86 0.64 -2.52 5.23
C LYS A 86 1.24 -3.64 6.07
N LEU A 87 0.64 -4.83 6.04
CA LEU A 87 1.13 -6.01 6.73
C LEU A 87 2.54 -6.41 6.23
N LEU A 88 2.72 -6.45 4.90
CA LEU A 88 4.00 -6.73 4.26
C LEU A 88 5.03 -5.60 4.52
N LYS A 89 4.64 -4.35 4.29
CA LYS A 89 5.53 -3.19 4.44
C LYS A 89 6.05 -3.03 5.88
N SER A 90 5.26 -3.43 6.88
CA SER A 90 5.64 -3.35 8.29
C SER A 90 6.43 -4.55 8.81
N ASN A 91 6.63 -5.60 7.97
CA ASN A 91 7.16 -6.90 8.38
C ASN A 91 6.45 -7.44 9.63
N ALA A 92 5.12 -7.33 9.63
CA ALA A 92 4.32 -7.52 10.82
C ALA A 92 4.43 -8.93 11.40
N ILE A 93 4.34 -9.92 10.51
CA ILE A 93 4.37 -11.34 10.86
C ILE A 93 5.75 -11.72 11.37
N GLU A 94 6.83 -11.20 10.78
CA GLU A 94 8.20 -11.47 11.19
C GLU A 94 8.52 -10.86 12.57
N ARG A 95 7.99 -9.67 12.84
CA ARG A 95 8.22 -8.94 14.10
C ARG A 95 7.41 -9.53 15.26
N LEU A 96 6.19 -9.99 15.00
CA LEU A 96 5.28 -10.53 16.01
C LEU A 96 5.31 -12.07 16.07
N GLY A 97 5.85 -12.73 15.05
CA GLY A 97 5.78 -14.18 14.89
C GLY A 97 6.58 -14.97 15.89
N ARG A 98 7.47 -14.35 16.70
CA ARG A 98 8.18 -15.04 17.78
C ARG A 98 7.39 -15.15 19.08
N SER A 99 6.15 -14.67 19.11
CA SER A 99 5.32 -14.64 20.31
C SER A 99 4.11 -15.56 20.19
N ASN A 100 3.80 -16.26 21.28
CA ASN A 100 2.68 -17.21 21.43
C ASN A 100 1.31 -16.53 21.54
N HIS A 101 1.08 -15.51 20.71
CA HIS A 101 -0.17 -14.78 20.73
C HIS A 101 -1.27 -15.59 20.08
N SER A 102 -2.45 -15.57 20.71
CA SER A 102 -3.66 -16.05 20.06
C SER A 102 -3.96 -15.21 18.81
N PRO A 103 -4.76 -15.72 17.84
CA PRO A 103 -5.13 -14.95 16.65
C PRO A 103 -5.71 -13.56 16.97
N SER A 104 -6.55 -13.45 18.01
CA SER A 104 -7.13 -12.16 18.44
C SER A 104 -6.09 -11.22 19.05
N GLU A 105 -5.16 -11.72 19.85
CA GLU A 105 -4.05 -10.90 20.37
C GLU A 105 -3.13 -10.39 19.27
N MET A 106 -2.87 -11.24 18.26
CA MET A 106 -2.08 -10.87 17.11
C MET A 106 -2.79 -9.81 16.27
N ALA A 107 -4.09 -9.98 16.00
CA ALA A 107 -4.91 -8.97 15.31
C ALA A 107 -4.88 -7.61 16.04
N LYS A 108 -5.00 -7.59 17.38
CA LYS A 108 -4.89 -6.36 18.19
C LYS A 108 -3.53 -5.66 18.10
N ARG A 109 -2.44 -6.42 17.93
CA ARG A 109 -1.09 -5.86 17.77
C ARG A 109 -0.86 -5.36 16.35
N ILE A 110 -1.29 -6.14 15.36
CA ILE A 110 -1.21 -5.77 13.94
C ILE A 110 -2.04 -4.51 13.69
N SER A 111 -3.28 -4.43 14.18
CA SER A 111 -4.16 -3.26 14.05
C SER A 111 -3.47 -1.96 14.48
N ARG A 112 -2.78 -1.97 15.63
CA ARG A 112 -2.00 -0.83 16.12
C ARG A 112 -0.77 -0.52 15.30
N MET A 113 -0.15 -1.53 14.69
CA MET A 113 1.08 -1.38 13.92
C MET A 113 0.83 -0.89 12.49
N VAL A 114 -0.30 -1.28 11.89
CA VAL A 114 -0.69 -0.91 10.52
C VAL A 114 -1.70 0.25 10.48
N ASP A 115 -2.09 0.77 11.65
CA ASP A 115 -3.08 1.83 11.81
C ASP A 115 -4.39 1.53 11.05
N MET A 116 -4.99 0.38 11.38
CA MET A 116 -6.29 -0.04 10.84
C MET A 116 -7.24 -0.44 11.96
N PRO A 117 -8.57 -0.25 11.78
CA PRO A 117 -9.57 -0.69 12.73
C PRO A 117 -9.42 -2.17 13.10
N LEU A 118 -9.67 -2.49 14.37
CA LEU A 118 -9.49 -3.85 14.90
C LEU A 118 -10.42 -4.84 14.21
N ASP A 119 -11.67 -4.46 13.97
CA ASP A 119 -12.68 -5.33 13.33
C ASP A 119 -12.29 -5.67 11.88
N ALA A 120 -11.76 -4.69 11.13
CA ALA A 120 -11.23 -4.92 9.78
C ALA A 120 -10.00 -5.84 9.84
N THR A 121 -9.09 -5.57 10.78
CA THR A 121 -7.88 -6.39 10.98
C THR A 121 -8.23 -7.83 11.33
N GLU A 122 -9.18 -8.06 12.23
CA GLU A 122 -9.63 -9.41 12.61
C GLU A 122 -10.24 -10.17 11.42
N ARG A 123 -11.06 -9.50 10.60
CA ARG A 123 -11.63 -10.09 9.38
C ARG A 123 -10.54 -10.48 8.38
N GLU A 124 -9.59 -9.61 8.10
CA GLU A 124 -8.52 -9.90 7.14
C GLU A 124 -7.54 -10.97 7.65
N MET A 125 -7.21 -10.95 8.94
CA MET A 125 -6.44 -12.01 9.59
C MET A 125 -7.12 -13.37 9.51
N ALA A 126 -8.45 -13.40 9.71
CA ALA A 126 -9.23 -14.64 9.58
C ALA A 126 -9.21 -15.18 8.14
N LYS A 127 -9.27 -14.32 7.12
CA LYS A 127 -9.13 -14.74 5.71
C LYS A 127 -7.76 -15.35 5.44
N LEU A 128 -6.68 -14.69 5.87
CA LEU A 128 -5.32 -15.21 5.67
C LEU A 128 -5.11 -16.56 6.37
N LEU A 129 -5.72 -16.77 7.53
CA LEU A 129 -5.70 -18.06 8.23
C LEU A 129 -6.52 -19.13 7.51
N ALA A 130 -7.74 -18.78 7.08
CA ALA A 130 -8.63 -19.70 6.37
C ALA A 130 -8.03 -20.17 5.04
N ASP A 131 -7.35 -19.26 4.33
CA ASP A 131 -6.66 -19.54 3.07
C ASP A 131 -5.31 -20.24 3.27
N GLY A 132 -4.86 -20.37 4.52
CA GLY A 132 -3.58 -21.00 4.86
C GLY A 132 -2.35 -20.15 4.49
N ASN A 133 -2.51 -18.85 4.20
CA ASN A 133 -1.41 -17.95 3.88
C ASN A 133 -0.53 -17.65 5.10
N ILE A 134 -1.11 -17.69 6.31
CA ILE A 134 -0.40 -17.60 7.58
C ILE A 134 -0.76 -18.78 8.46
N VAL A 135 0.25 -19.32 9.14
CA VAL A 135 0.09 -20.48 10.02
C VAL A 135 0.76 -20.25 11.38
N PRO A 136 0.12 -20.69 12.48
CA PRO A 136 0.83 -20.87 13.74
C PRO A 136 1.75 -22.09 13.61
N ALA A 137 3.06 -21.88 13.65
CA ALA A 137 4.06 -22.93 13.74
C ALA A 137 4.18 -23.40 15.20
N GLU A 138 3.99 -24.70 15.41
CA GLU A 138 4.33 -25.35 16.68
C GLU A 138 5.85 -25.40 16.82
N THR A 139 6.37 -24.75 17.85
CA THR A 139 7.78 -24.90 18.23
C THR A 139 7.94 -26.19 19.03
N ALA A 140 8.96 -26.99 18.67
CA ALA A 140 9.27 -28.22 19.37
C ALA A 140 9.48 -27.96 20.88
N ARG A 141 8.72 -28.70 21.71
CA ARG A 141 8.79 -28.74 23.18
C ARG A 141 8.69 -27.38 23.89
N GLY A 142 7.47 -26.96 24.19
CA GLY A 142 7.17 -26.07 25.33
C GLY A 142 7.43 -24.57 25.13
N ALA A 143 8.04 -24.15 24.02
CA ALA A 143 8.03 -22.75 23.59
C ALA A 143 6.81 -22.54 22.70
N GLY A 144 5.94 -21.61 23.05
CA GLY A 144 4.63 -21.43 22.42
C GLY A 144 4.65 -21.11 20.91
N ALA A 145 3.49 -21.17 20.27
CA ALA A 145 3.31 -21.05 18.82
C ALA A 145 3.99 -19.79 18.24
N THR A 146 4.65 -19.96 17.10
CA THR A 146 5.30 -18.88 16.36
C THR A 146 4.59 -18.66 15.03
N TRP A 147 4.27 -17.44 14.65
CA TRP A 147 3.54 -17.17 13.40
C TRP A 147 4.48 -17.02 12.22
N ARG A 148 4.11 -17.60 11.07
CA ARG A 148 4.87 -17.49 9.82
C ARG A 148 3.94 -17.50 8.61
N TRP A 149 4.45 -16.98 7.49
CA TRP A 149 3.91 -17.28 6.17
C TRP A 149 4.06 -18.77 5.87
N ALA A 150 3.06 -19.35 5.19
CA ALA A 150 3.09 -20.76 4.78
C ALA A 150 4.10 -21.02 3.66
#